data_AF-A0A257CJE3-F1
#
_entry.id   AF-A0A257CJE3-F1
#
_cell.length_a   1.000
_cell.length_b   1.000
_cell.length_c   1.000
_cell.angle_alpha   90.00
_cell.angle_beta   90.00
_cell.angle_gamma   90.00
#
_symmetry.space_group_name_H-M   'P 1'
#
loop_
_entity.id
_entity.type
_entity.pdbx_description
1 polymer ?
#
loop_
_entity_poly.entity_id
_entity_poly.type
_entity_poly.pdbx_seq_one_letter_code
_entity_poly.pdbx_strand_id
1 'polypeptide(L)'
;MSRPNRRNLYRLLHVQPGAPVEVIKASYRVLMGTLRAHPDLGGDHEQAALLNEAWAVLGDADRRAAYDRELAAKLKGQRKGTASSATGTSARAADSPASPASAVPTPASQPAAAPAPAEPAPPTGARLWRQRGQCPLCQHALPPRLLADSRCASCDSPLSPAPDTDHVGKELFGRRASLRMPRDESLTVQLGKAGALLPARWRDMSLTGLSFLAPAPLPAGRVLRIRDHTIDALAEVVSCHGHASQQLVHARLLTARFLQPRGQFVSTSA
;
A
#
# COMPACT_ATOMS: atom_id res chain seq x y z
N MET A 1 19.28 -27.80 -2.85
CA MET A 1 20.01 -27.05 -1.79
C MET A 1 20.29 -25.65 -2.30
N SER A 2 19.42 -24.67 -2.02
CA SER A 2 19.62 -23.29 -2.49
C SER A 2 20.79 -22.65 -1.75
N ARG A 3 21.73 -22.08 -2.50
CA ARG A 3 22.88 -21.36 -1.94
C ARG A 3 22.35 -20.13 -1.18
N PRO A 4 22.74 -19.90 0.09
CA PRO A 4 22.30 -18.73 0.84
C PRO A 4 22.79 -17.46 0.13
N ASN A 5 21.89 -16.51 -0.08
CA ASN A 5 22.21 -15.27 -0.77
C ASN A 5 23.30 -14.50 0.00
N ARG A 6 24.41 -14.18 -0.66
CA ARG A 6 25.53 -13.42 -0.07
C ARG A 6 25.22 -11.92 0.11
N ARG A 7 24.10 -11.43 -0.42
CA ARG A 7 23.64 -10.05 -0.24
C ARG A 7 23.06 -9.87 1.16
N ASN A 8 23.38 -8.73 1.77
CA ASN A 8 22.81 -8.36 3.06
C ASN A 8 21.27 -8.32 2.96
N LEU A 9 20.57 -8.99 3.87
CA LEU A 9 19.10 -9.12 3.85
C LEU A 9 18.41 -7.75 3.96
N TYR A 10 19.02 -6.79 4.65
CA TYR A 10 18.52 -5.41 4.72
C TYR A 10 18.56 -4.71 3.36
N ARG A 11 19.57 -5.01 2.53
CA ARG A 11 19.65 -4.48 1.17
C ARG A 11 18.61 -5.09 0.24
N LEU A 12 18.29 -6.38 0.40
CA LEU A 12 17.23 -7.03 -0.37
C LEU A 12 15.87 -6.38 -0.11
N LEU A 13 15.62 -5.97 1.13
CA LEU A 13 14.40 -5.26 1.53
C LEU A 13 14.54 -3.73 1.44
N HIS A 14 15.60 -3.16 0.84
CA HIS A 14 15.79 -1.70 0.73
C HIS A 14 15.59 -0.92 2.06
N VAL A 15 16.05 -1.49 3.18
CA VAL A 15 15.93 -0.90 4.52
C VAL A 15 17.29 -0.82 5.21
N GLN A 16 17.39 0.02 6.23
CA GLN A 16 18.59 0.12 7.06
C GLN A 16 18.57 -0.91 8.21
N PRO A 17 19.72 -1.34 8.74
CA PRO A 17 19.79 -2.27 9.88
C PRO A 17 19.06 -1.77 11.14
N GLY A 18 18.96 -0.46 11.33
CA GLY A 18 18.21 0.17 12.43
C GLY A 18 16.72 0.35 12.16
N ALA A 19 16.19 -0.11 11.03
CA ALA A 19 14.78 0.08 10.68
C ALA A 19 13.87 -0.69 11.64
N PRO A 20 12.78 -0.09 12.14
CA PRO A 20 11.81 -0.82 12.94
C PRO A 20 11.10 -1.90 12.11
N VAL A 21 10.60 -2.97 12.75
CA VAL A 21 10.06 -4.16 12.04
C VAL A 21 8.89 -3.80 11.11
N GLU A 22 8.16 -2.74 11.42
CA GLU A 22 7.08 -2.17 10.64
C GLU A 22 7.57 -1.67 9.28
N VAL A 23 8.75 -1.04 9.24
CA VAL A 23 9.38 -0.54 8.00
C VAL A 23 9.88 -1.71 7.15
N ILE A 24 10.45 -2.72 7.79
CA ILE A 24 10.86 -3.98 7.12
C ILE A 24 9.64 -4.65 6.47
N LYS A 25 8.53 -4.74 7.20
CA LYS A 25 7.27 -5.32 6.73
C LYS A 25 6.65 -4.51 5.60
N ALA A 26 6.67 -3.18 5.70
CA ALA A 26 6.16 -2.31 4.65
C ALA A 26 6.96 -2.49 3.35
N SER A 27 8.29 -2.46 3.43
CA SER A 27 9.15 -2.61 2.26
C SER A 27 8.98 -3.97 1.58
N TYR A 28 8.96 -5.06 2.35
CA TYR A 28 8.68 -6.41 1.83
C TYR A 28 7.35 -6.47 1.05
N ARG A 29 6.28 -5.87 1.58
CA ARG A 29 4.95 -5.87 0.93
C ARG A 29 4.94 -5.07 -0.37
N VAL A 30 5.63 -3.93 -0.41
CA VAL A 30 5.74 -3.12 -1.63
C VAL A 30 6.51 -3.88 -2.70
N LEU A 31 7.69 -4.42 -2.36
CA LEU A 31 8.53 -5.15 -3.30
C LEU A 31 7.82 -6.40 -3.86
N MET A 32 7.13 -7.17 -3.02
CA MET A 32 6.32 -8.31 -3.46
C MET A 32 5.11 -7.90 -4.31
N GLY A 33 4.56 -6.69 -4.10
CA GLY A 33 3.48 -6.14 -4.90
C GLY A 33 3.95 -5.74 -6.30
N THR A 34 5.09 -5.06 -6.40
CA THR A 34 5.68 -4.61 -7.67
C THR A 34 6.09 -5.78 -8.56
N LEU A 35 6.64 -6.86 -7.99
CA LEU A 35 6.98 -8.08 -8.74
C LEU A 35 5.78 -8.75 -9.40
N ARG A 36 4.58 -8.58 -8.83
CA ARG A 36 3.33 -9.13 -9.38
C ARG A 36 2.74 -8.26 -10.49
N ALA A 37 3.32 -7.10 -10.79
CA ALA A 37 2.79 -6.12 -11.73
C ALA A 37 3.60 -5.99 -13.03
N HIS A 38 4.68 -6.78 -13.21
CA HIS A 38 5.49 -6.71 -14.43
C HIS A 38 4.85 -7.54 -15.59
N PRO A 39 4.73 -6.97 -16.81
CA PRO A 39 3.78 -7.42 -17.83
C PRO A 39 4.18 -8.60 -18.73
N ASP A 40 5.44 -9.07 -18.73
CA ASP A 40 5.88 -10.18 -19.60
C ASP A 40 6.13 -11.46 -18.80
N LEU A 41 5.12 -12.32 -18.59
CA LEU A 41 5.29 -13.71 -18.08
C LEU A 41 5.49 -13.90 -16.56
N GLY A 42 4.65 -13.28 -15.72
CA GLY A 42 4.35 -13.86 -14.42
C GLY A 42 5.49 -13.84 -13.40
N GLY A 43 5.95 -12.65 -13.03
CA GLY A 43 6.72 -12.40 -11.82
C GLY A 43 8.13 -12.98 -11.79
N ASP A 44 9.10 -12.16 -11.36
CA ASP A 44 10.44 -12.64 -11.06
C ASP A 44 10.39 -13.53 -9.80
N HIS A 45 10.15 -14.83 -10.01
CA HIS A 45 10.02 -15.84 -8.97
C HIS A 45 11.29 -15.97 -8.12
N GLU A 46 12.46 -15.74 -8.71
CA GLU A 46 13.73 -15.75 -7.99
C GLU A 46 13.84 -14.54 -7.06
N GLN A 47 13.51 -13.35 -7.55
CA GLN A 47 13.48 -12.14 -6.72
C GLN A 47 12.43 -12.26 -5.61
N ALA A 48 11.26 -12.84 -5.89
CA ALA A 48 10.24 -13.10 -4.87
C ALA A 48 10.74 -14.07 -3.79
N ALA A 49 11.46 -15.13 -4.18
CA ALA A 49 12.06 -16.07 -3.24
C ALA A 49 13.10 -15.39 -2.33
N LEU A 50 13.93 -14.50 -2.88
CA LEU A 50 14.91 -13.72 -2.11
C LEU A 50 14.27 -12.76 -1.11
N LEU A 51 13.16 -12.12 -1.49
CA LEU A 51 12.38 -11.26 -0.60
C LEU A 51 11.73 -12.06 0.54
N ASN A 52 11.21 -13.25 0.23
CA ASN A 52 10.63 -14.15 1.24
C ASN A 52 11.68 -14.64 2.24
N GLU A 53 12.88 -15.00 1.78
CA GLU A 53 14.00 -15.39 2.64
C GLU A 53 14.41 -14.25 3.58
N ALA A 54 14.56 -13.04 3.04
CA ALA A 54 14.89 -11.86 3.84
C ALA A 54 13.80 -11.56 4.88
N TRP A 55 12.52 -11.65 4.50
CA TRP A 55 11.40 -11.45 5.41
C TRP A 55 11.33 -12.52 6.50
N ALA A 56 11.59 -13.79 6.18
CA ALA A 56 11.56 -14.88 7.16
C ALA A 56 12.57 -14.68 8.30
N VAL A 57 13.69 -14.00 8.04
CA VAL A 57 14.72 -13.69 9.05
C VAL A 57 14.45 -12.35 9.71
N LEU A 58 14.23 -11.28 8.93
CA LEU A 58 14.15 -9.91 9.44
C LEU A 58 12.79 -9.53 10.05
N GLY A 59 11.73 -10.29 9.73
CA GLY A 59 10.38 -10.09 10.26
C GLY A 59 10.17 -10.65 11.67
N ASP A 60 11.08 -11.52 12.13
CA ASP A 60 11.06 -12.13 13.46
C ASP A 60 12.16 -11.52 14.34
N ALA A 61 11.81 -11.10 15.56
CA ALA A 61 12.72 -10.35 16.42
C ALA A 61 13.94 -11.16 16.85
N ASP A 62 13.75 -12.44 17.20
CA ASP A 62 14.81 -13.31 17.69
C ASP A 62 15.75 -13.73 16.55
N ARG A 63 15.19 -14.07 15.38
CA ARG A 63 15.97 -14.40 14.18
C ARG A 63 16.74 -13.20 13.65
N ARG A 64 16.14 -12.00 13.70
CA ARG A 64 16.83 -10.75 13.35
C ARG A 64 17.99 -10.48 14.29
N ALA A 65 17.80 -10.62 15.60
CA ALA A 65 18.87 -10.44 16.57
C ALA A 65 20.02 -11.45 16.38
N ALA A 66 19.71 -12.70 16.03
CA ALA A 66 20.72 -13.68 15.65
C ALA A 66 21.49 -13.25 14.38
N TYR A 67 20.78 -12.84 13.34
CA TYR A 67 21.37 -12.34 12.10
C TYR A 67 22.27 -11.11 12.31
N ASP A 68 21.84 -10.17 13.16
CA ASP A 68 22.59 -8.95 13.48
C ASP A 68 23.88 -9.27 14.24
N ARG A 69 23.86 -10.26 15.15
CA ARG A 69 25.07 -10.75 15.83
C ARG A 69 26.07 -11.35 14.85
N GLU A 70 25.61 -12.16 13.91
CA GLU A 70 26.47 -12.73 12.86
C GLU A 70 27.05 -11.64 11.94
N LEU A 71 26.24 -10.65 11.56
CA LEU A 71 26.67 -9.54 10.72
C LEU A 71 27.73 -8.69 11.43
N ALA A 72 27.55 -8.41 12.72
CA ALA A 72 28.53 -7.69 13.54
C ALA A 72 29.84 -8.48 13.70
N ALA A 73 29.77 -9.80 13.88
CA ALA A 73 30.96 -10.66 13.95
C ALA A 73 31.74 -10.67 12.62
N LYS A 74 31.05 -10.74 11.48
CA LYS A 74 31.65 -10.65 10.13
C LYS A 74 32.35 -9.32 9.91
N LEU A 75 31.71 -8.20 10.28
CA LEU A 75 32.31 -6.86 10.17
C LEU A 75 33.53 -6.68 11.09
N LYS A 76 33.51 -7.24 12.31
CA LYS A 76 34.67 -7.23 13.22
C LYS A 76 35.82 -8.09 12.70
N GLY A 77 35.53 -9.23 12.08
CA GLY A 77 36.54 -10.11 11.46
C GLY A 77 37.22 -9.45 10.25
N GLN A 78 36.47 -8.73 9.42
CA GLN A 78 37.02 -7.99 8.27
C GLN A 78 37.95 -6.84 8.69
N ARG A 79 37.63 -6.12 9.78
CA ARG A 79 38.49 -5.05 10.33
C ARG A 79 39.78 -5.56 10.97
N LYS A 80 39.81 -6.81 11.45
CA LYS A 80 41.04 -7.46 11.93
C LYS A 80 41.94 -7.94 10.79
N GLY A 81 41.38 -8.28 9.62
CA GLY A 81 42.14 -8.71 8.44
C GLY A 81 42.87 -7.58 7.71
N THR A 82 42.45 -6.32 7.89
CA THR A 82 43.07 -5.14 7.26
C THR A 82 44.06 -4.41 8.18
N ALA A 83 44.22 -4.84 9.43
CA ALA A 83 45.10 -4.19 10.42
C ALA A 83 46.48 -4.88 10.55
N SER A 84 46.79 -5.85 9.69
CA SER A 84 48.09 -6.52 9.61
C SER A 84 48.78 -6.26 8.28
N SER A 85 48.96 -4.99 7.92
CA SER A 85 50.05 -4.55 7.02
C SER A 85 50.24 -3.04 7.14
N ALA A 86 51.50 -2.66 7.35
CA ALA A 86 52.05 -1.31 7.46
C ALA A 86 51.84 -0.58 8.81
N THR A 87 52.54 -1.13 9.81
CA THR A 87 53.13 -0.42 10.95
C THR A 87 54.07 0.70 10.48
N GLY A 88 53.95 1.89 11.08
CA GLY A 88 55.03 2.84 11.45
C GLY A 88 55.89 3.43 10.33
N THR A 89 56.29 4.70 10.35
CA THR A 89 57.13 5.28 11.41
C THR A 89 57.24 6.81 11.20
N SER A 90 57.30 7.58 12.30
CA SER A 90 58.00 8.87 12.57
C SER A 90 58.28 9.89 11.47
N ALA A 91 58.42 11.20 11.69
CA ALA A 91 58.32 12.12 12.82
C ALA A 91 58.53 13.54 12.25
N ARG A 92 57.97 14.54 12.94
CA ARG A 92 58.31 15.98 13.11
C ARG A 92 59.13 16.77 12.05
N ALA A 93 58.77 18.06 12.00
CA ALA A 93 59.48 19.24 11.44
C ALA A 93 59.27 19.45 9.91
N ALA A 94 59.15 20.65 9.35
CA ALA A 94 59.04 22.04 9.82
C ALA A 94 58.50 22.88 8.64
N ASP A 95 58.17 24.13 8.97
CA ASP A 95 58.11 25.31 8.10
C ASP A 95 56.97 25.53 7.10
N SER A 96 56.37 26.72 7.27
CA SER A 96 55.58 27.44 6.26
C SER A 96 56.53 27.96 5.16
N PRO A 97 56.05 28.30 3.95
CA PRO A 97 55.45 29.63 3.79
C PRO A 97 54.33 29.74 2.74
N ALA A 98 53.53 30.80 2.96
CA ALA A 98 52.90 31.69 1.99
C ALA A 98 51.94 31.15 0.91
N SER A 99 50.70 31.65 1.00
CA SER A 99 49.71 31.74 -0.07
C SER A 99 50.25 32.38 -1.36
N PRO A 100 49.58 32.15 -2.50
CA PRO A 100 48.59 33.14 -2.92
C PRO A 100 47.29 32.55 -3.50
N ALA A 101 46.35 33.48 -3.67
CA ALA A 101 44.99 33.34 -4.18
C ALA A 101 44.86 32.61 -5.54
N SER A 102 43.72 31.96 -5.75
CA SER A 102 42.71 32.40 -6.74
C SER A 102 41.62 31.35 -7.02
N ALA A 103 40.39 31.85 -7.01
CA ALA A 103 39.33 31.59 -7.99
C ALA A 103 39.02 30.14 -8.45
N VAL A 104 37.88 29.66 -7.96
CA VAL A 104 36.74 29.00 -8.66
C VAL A 104 36.92 28.82 -10.19
N PRO A 105 36.60 27.63 -10.74
CA PRO A 105 35.28 27.50 -11.37
C PRO A 105 34.54 26.21 -10.98
N THR A 106 33.32 26.40 -10.49
CA THR A 106 32.19 25.48 -10.69
C THR A 106 31.99 25.19 -12.18
N PRO A 107 31.85 23.93 -12.61
CA PRO A 107 31.14 23.62 -13.84
C PRO A 107 29.64 23.55 -13.54
N ALA A 108 28.91 24.57 -13.97
CA ALA A 108 27.47 24.52 -14.16
C ALA A 108 27.15 23.75 -15.46
N SER A 109 26.14 22.87 -15.41
CA SER A 109 25.26 22.43 -16.52
C SER A 109 24.57 21.12 -16.10
N GLN A 110 23.26 20.95 -15.97
CA GLN A 110 22.07 21.72 -16.33
C GLN A 110 20.91 21.36 -15.36
N PRO A 111 19.91 22.25 -15.19
CA PRO A 111 18.66 21.90 -14.51
C PRO A 111 17.86 20.96 -15.41
N ALA A 112 17.89 19.66 -15.10
CA ALA A 112 16.97 18.71 -15.70
C ALA A 112 15.55 19.15 -15.31
N ALA A 113 14.78 19.46 -16.36
CA ALA A 113 13.41 19.91 -16.31
C ALA A 113 12.60 19.22 -15.22
N ALA A 114 11.81 20.01 -14.50
CA ALA A 114 10.73 19.51 -13.69
C ALA A 114 10.00 18.42 -14.49
N PRO A 115 9.80 17.20 -13.96
CA PRO A 115 8.92 16.27 -14.62
C PRO A 115 7.59 17.00 -14.76
N ALA A 116 7.16 17.15 -16.01
CA ALA A 116 5.80 17.56 -16.34
C ALA A 116 4.85 16.82 -15.40
N PRO A 117 3.75 17.47 -14.93
CA PRO A 117 2.82 16.86 -14.00
C PRO A 117 2.54 15.45 -14.50
N ALA A 118 2.95 14.46 -13.70
CA ALA A 118 2.73 13.06 -14.03
C ALA A 118 1.29 12.97 -14.50
N GLU A 119 1.08 12.57 -15.76
CA GLU A 119 -0.25 12.27 -16.24
C GLU A 119 -0.92 11.44 -15.14
N PRO A 120 -2.09 11.88 -14.64
CA PRO A 120 -2.71 11.22 -13.50
C PRO A 120 -2.78 9.75 -13.87
N ALA A 121 -2.12 8.91 -13.05
CA ALA A 121 -2.15 7.48 -13.22
C ALA A 121 -3.58 7.07 -13.57
N PRO A 122 -3.80 6.24 -14.61
CA PRO A 122 -5.14 5.91 -15.07
C PRO A 122 -5.95 5.50 -13.84
N PRO A 123 -7.14 6.08 -13.60
CA PRO A 123 -7.83 5.86 -12.35
C PRO A 123 -8.01 4.36 -12.18
N THR A 124 -7.41 3.83 -11.14
CA THR A 124 -7.79 2.51 -10.65
C THR A 124 -9.31 2.55 -10.40
N GLY A 125 -10.00 1.43 -10.64
CA GLY A 125 -11.46 1.32 -10.87
C GLY A 125 -12.43 2.16 -10.03
N ALA A 126 -11.99 2.67 -8.88
CA ALA A 126 -12.67 3.66 -8.03
C ALA A 126 -13.22 4.91 -8.75
N ARG A 127 -12.59 5.40 -9.83
CA ARG A 127 -13.06 6.61 -10.55
C ARG A 127 -13.44 6.41 -12.02
N LEU A 128 -13.30 5.19 -12.56
CA LEU A 128 -13.68 4.88 -13.95
C LEU A 128 -15.17 5.19 -14.23
N TRP A 129 -16.04 4.97 -13.25
CA TRP A 129 -17.48 5.25 -13.38
C TRP A 129 -17.76 6.76 -13.55
N ARG A 130 -16.96 7.64 -12.93
CA ARG A 130 -17.08 9.09 -13.13
C ARG A 130 -16.64 9.51 -14.51
N GLN A 131 -15.51 8.98 -14.98
CA GLN A 131 -15.01 9.27 -16.33
C GLN A 131 -15.99 8.79 -17.41
N ARG A 132 -16.61 7.62 -17.20
CA ARG A 132 -17.64 7.09 -18.08
C ARG A 132 -18.98 7.83 -17.99
N GLY A 133 -19.17 8.68 -16.99
CA GLY A 133 -20.42 9.39 -16.77
C GLY A 133 -21.60 8.46 -16.46
N GLN A 134 -21.34 7.29 -15.86
CA GLN A 134 -22.34 6.21 -15.67
C GLN A 134 -22.36 5.68 -14.24
N CYS A 135 -23.54 5.32 -13.75
CA CYS A 135 -23.71 4.69 -12.44
C CYS A 135 -22.95 3.35 -12.37
N PRO A 136 -22.14 3.08 -11.33
CA PRO A 136 -21.37 1.84 -11.25
C PRO A 136 -22.24 0.59 -11.03
N LEU A 137 -23.47 0.74 -10.53
CA LEU A 137 -24.38 -0.40 -10.29
C LEU A 137 -25.27 -0.73 -11.50
N CYS A 138 -25.83 0.29 -12.16
CA CYS A 138 -26.85 0.11 -13.20
C CYS A 138 -26.51 0.75 -14.56
N GLN A 139 -25.35 1.40 -14.65
CA GLN A 139 -24.84 2.06 -15.87
C GLN A 139 -25.70 3.20 -16.42
N HIS A 140 -26.73 3.63 -15.68
CA HIS A 140 -27.52 4.80 -16.03
C HIS A 140 -26.65 6.08 -16.01
N ALA A 141 -26.91 6.99 -16.95
CA ALA A 141 -26.17 8.23 -17.08
C ALA A 141 -26.20 9.05 -15.77
N LEU A 142 -25.07 9.65 -15.42
CA LEU A 142 -24.93 10.50 -14.24
C LEU A 142 -25.38 11.93 -14.55
N PRO A 143 -25.90 12.66 -13.55
CA PRO A 143 -26.10 14.10 -13.70
C PRO A 143 -24.75 14.82 -13.86
N PRO A 144 -24.74 16.02 -14.46
CA PRO A 144 -23.50 16.77 -14.74
C PRO A 144 -22.78 17.24 -13.47
N ARG A 145 -23.47 17.32 -12.34
CA ARG A 145 -22.90 17.63 -11.02
C ARG A 145 -23.34 16.58 -10.01
N LEU A 146 -22.37 16.08 -9.24
CA LEU A 146 -22.59 15.17 -8.13
C LEU A 146 -22.34 15.91 -6.82
N LEU A 147 -23.35 15.92 -5.96
CA LEU A 147 -23.31 16.38 -4.58
C LEU A 147 -23.08 15.21 -3.61
N ALA A 148 -22.77 15.53 -2.36
CA ALA A 148 -22.49 14.53 -1.32
C ALA A 148 -23.65 13.57 -1.01
N ASP A 149 -24.87 13.94 -1.37
CA ASP A 149 -26.10 13.17 -1.16
C ASP A 149 -26.72 12.65 -2.46
N SER A 150 -26.06 12.91 -3.61
CA SER A 150 -26.57 12.53 -4.94
C SER A 150 -26.81 11.02 -5.05
N ARG A 151 -27.93 10.68 -5.69
CA ARG A 151 -28.35 9.29 -5.95
C ARG A 151 -28.63 9.07 -7.43
N CYS A 152 -28.47 7.83 -7.87
CA CYS A 152 -28.78 7.45 -9.24
C CYS A 152 -30.30 7.45 -9.46
N ALA A 153 -30.79 8.21 -10.46
CA ALA A 153 -32.21 8.28 -10.78
C ALA A 153 -32.85 6.93 -11.16
N SER A 154 -32.05 5.95 -11.59
CA SER A 154 -32.56 4.64 -12.03
C SER A 154 -32.56 3.56 -10.94
N CYS A 155 -31.57 3.53 -10.06
CA CYS A 155 -31.42 2.45 -9.06
C CYS A 155 -31.27 2.96 -7.61
N ASP A 156 -31.38 4.27 -7.42
CA ASP A 156 -31.26 4.94 -6.12
C ASP A 156 -29.90 4.71 -5.41
N SER A 157 -28.89 4.19 -6.12
CA SER A 157 -27.58 3.98 -5.54
C SER A 157 -26.92 5.31 -5.18
N PRO A 158 -26.15 5.37 -4.08
CA PRO A 158 -25.36 6.55 -3.75
C PRO A 158 -24.35 6.82 -4.89
N LEU A 159 -24.18 8.08 -5.23
CA LEU A 159 -23.19 8.57 -6.20
C LEU A 159 -22.12 9.44 -5.54
N SER A 160 -22.21 9.64 -4.23
CA SER A 160 -21.18 10.31 -3.47
C SER A 160 -19.94 9.43 -3.43
N PRO A 161 -18.80 9.91 -3.93
CA PRO A 161 -17.60 9.11 -4.05
C PRO A 161 -17.04 8.74 -2.69
N ALA A 162 -16.49 7.52 -2.59
CA ALA A 162 -15.68 7.16 -1.44
C ALA A 162 -14.38 8.01 -1.41
N PRO A 163 -13.86 8.34 -0.22
CA PRO A 163 -12.58 9.04 -0.10
C PRO A 163 -11.44 8.22 -0.73
N ASP A 164 -10.59 8.89 -1.53
CA ASP A 164 -9.56 8.24 -2.35
C ASP A 164 -8.49 7.52 -1.52
N THR A 165 -7.93 6.47 -2.10
CA THR A 165 -6.63 5.89 -1.69
C THR A 165 -5.45 6.83 -1.94
N ASP A 166 -5.53 7.69 -2.95
CA ASP A 166 -4.38 8.47 -3.44
C ASP A 166 -4.05 9.66 -2.54
N HIS A 167 -5.04 10.21 -1.82
CA HIS A 167 -4.83 11.32 -0.89
C HIS A 167 -4.61 10.86 0.56
N VAL A 168 -5.05 9.64 0.93
CA VAL A 168 -4.74 9.04 2.24
C VAL A 168 -3.31 8.49 2.30
N GLY A 169 -2.65 8.34 1.14
CA GLY A 169 -1.24 7.96 1.02
C GLY A 169 -0.22 8.97 1.58
N LYS A 170 -0.67 10.14 2.06
CA LYS A 170 0.16 11.13 2.77
C LYS A 170 -0.18 11.31 4.24
N GLU A 171 -0.92 10.38 4.86
CA GLU A 171 -0.92 10.32 6.33
C GLU A 171 0.42 9.72 6.79
N LEU A 172 1.32 10.62 7.18
CA LEU A 172 2.70 10.45 7.64
C LEU A 172 2.92 9.40 8.77
N PHE A 173 1.89 8.68 9.20
CA PHE A 173 1.96 7.76 10.32
C PHE A 173 1.02 6.55 10.17
N GLY A 174 1.18 5.75 9.12
CA GLY A 174 0.98 4.28 9.16
C GLY A 174 -0.27 3.70 9.84
N ARG A 175 -1.37 4.44 9.99
CA ARG A 175 -2.60 3.98 10.64
C ARG A 175 -3.71 4.07 9.63
N ARG A 176 -4.06 2.92 9.05
CA ARG A 176 -5.37 2.78 8.39
C ARG A 176 -6.43 3.10 9.45
N ALA A 177 -7.16 4.20 9.27
CA ALA A 177 -8.40 4.46 10.00
C ALA A 177 -9.44 3.41 9.56
N SER A 178 -9.30 2.19 10.07
CA SER A 178 -10.28 1.13 9.94
C SER A 178 -11.23 1.25 11.12
N LEU A 179 -12.50 1.52 10.82
CA LEU A 179 -13.56 1.37 11.78
C LEU A 179 -13.77 -0.14 11.96
N ARG A 180 -13.39 -0.66 13.14
CA ARG A 180 -13.71 -2.04 13.51
C ARG A 180 -15.20 -2.09 13.83
N MET A 181 -16.02 -2.32 12.82
CA MET A 181 -17.43 -2.63 13.00
C MET A 181 -17.55 -3.93 13.84
N PRO A 182 -18.53 -4.02 14.75
CA PRO A 182 -18.73 -5.24 15.53
C PRO A 182 -18.97 -6.43 14.59
N ARG A 183 -18.26 -7.55 14.86
CA ARG A 183 -18.19 -8.75 14.00
C ARG A 183 -19.54 -9.47 13.77
N ASP A 184 -20.62 -9.04 14.40
CA ASP A 184 -21.94 -9.64 14.34
C ASP A 184 -23.01 -8.76 13.69
N GLU A 185 -22.63 -7.57 13.21
CA GLU A 185 -23.59 -6.70 12.54
C GLU A 185 -23.87 -7.21 11.11
N SER A 186 -25.16 -7.42 10.81
CA SER A 186 -25.62 -7.92 9.52
C SER A 186 -25.75 -6.78 8.51
N LEU A 187 -25.30 -7.03 7.29
CA LEU A 187 -25.48 -6.15 6.13
C LEU A 187 -26.21 -6.87 5.02
N THR A 188 -26.78 -6.11 4.10
CA THR A 188 -27.41 -6.62 2.89
C THR A 188 -26.56 -6.30 1.68
N VAL A 189 -26.26 -7.31 0.86
CA VAL A 189 -25.51 -7.19 -0.39
C VAL A 189 -26.47 -7.38 -1.56
N GLN A 190 -26.39 -6.53 -2.57
CA GLN A 190 -27.15 -6.63 -3.81
C GLN A 190 -26.22 -6.65 -5.02
N LEU A 191 -26.40 -7.62 -5.93
CA LEU A 191 -25.59 -7.75 -7.15
C LEU A 191 -26.28 -7.08 -8.34
N GLY A 192 -25.86 -5.87 -8.70
CA GLY A 192 -26.53 -5.09 -9.75
C GLY A 192 -27.93 -4.60 -9.36
N LYS A 193 -28.62 -3.90 -10.27
CA LYS A 193 -29.93 -3.26 -10.00
C LYS A 193 -31.05 -4.26 -9.67
N ALA A 194 -31.11 -5.37 -10.39
CA ALA A 194 -32.14 -6.40 -10.26
C ALA A 194 -31.67 -7.63 -9.46
N GLY A 195 -30.52 -7.54 -8.79
CA GLY A 195 -29.95 -8.65 -8.05
C GLY A 195 -30.75 -9.02 -6.81
N ALA A 196 -30.71 -10.31 -6.47
CA ALA A 196 -31.17 -10.80 -5.19
C ALA A 196 -30.40 -10.12 -4.04
N LEU A 197 -31.11 -9.92 -2.94
CA LEU A 197 -30.53 -9.42 -1.70
C LEU A 197 -29.95 -10.60 -0.91
N LEU A 198 -28.64 -10.56 -0.68
CA LEU A 198 -27.92 -11.57 0.07
C LEU A 198 -27.58 -11.02 1.46
N PRO A 199 -28.01 -11.69 2.54
CA PRO A 199 -27.56 -11.34 3.88
C PRO A 199 -26.08 -11.69 4.02
N ALA A 200 -25.31 -10.80 4.62
CA ALA A 200 -23.89 -10.96 4.88
C ALA A 200 -23.55 -10.39 6.27
N ARG A 201 -22.33 -10.65 6.74
CA ARG A 201 -21.87 -10.21 8.06
C ARG A 201 -20.61 -9.36 7.95
N TRP A 202 -20.57 -8.25 8.66
CA TRP A 202 -19.40 -7.38 8.69
C TRP A 202 -18.17 -8.10 9.24
N ARG A 203 -17.01 -7.84 8.64
CA ARG A 203 -15.70 -8.26 9.15
C ARG A 203 -14.85 -7.05 9.51
N ASP A 204 -14.73 -6.11 8.58
CA ASP A 204 -14.03 -4.85 8.73
C ASP A 204 -14.55 -3.80 7.74
N MET A 205 -14.41 -2.52 8.11
CA MET A 205 -14.65 -1.39 7.23
C MET A 205 -13.51 -0.39 7.39
N SER A 206 -13.12 0.27 6.31
CA SER A 206 -12.17 1.37 6.28
C SER A 206 -12.64 2.42 5.29
N LEU A 207 -11.94 3.56 5.23
CA LEU A 207 -12.26 4.64 4.29
C LEU A 207 -12.23 4.21 2.82
N THR A 208 -11.40 3.22 2.46
CA THR A 208 -11.10 2.88 1.06
C THR A 208 -11.63 1.50 0.64
N GLY A 209 -12.10 0.71 1.60
CA GLY A 209 -12.54 -0.65 1.34
C GLY A 209 -13.11 -1.32 2.57
N LEU A 210 -13.62 -2.52 2.37
CA LEU A 210 -14.35 -3.28 3.37
C LEU A 210 -14.21 -4.78 3.15
N SER A 211 -14.48 -5.53 4.20
CA SER A 211 -14.55 -6.98 4.15
C SER A 211 -15.79 -7.50 4.88
N PHE A 212 -16.40 -8.53 4.33
CA PHE A 212 -17.57 -9.19 4.91
C PHE A 212 -17.61 -10.68 4.58
N LEU A 213 -18.42 -11.41 5.34
CA LEU A 213 -18.68 -12.83 5.14
C LEU A 213 -20.02 -13.00 4.41
N ALA A 214 -19.99 -13.61 3.24
CA ALA A 214 -21.16 -13.91 2.41
C ALA A 214 -21.47 -15.42 2.40
N PRO A 215 -22.74 -15.84 2.28
CA PRO A 215 -23.12 -17.25 2.22
C PRO A 215 -22.86 -17.90 0.85
N ALA A 216 -22.58 -17.11 -0.18
CA ALA A 216 -22.38 -17.55 -1.54
C ALA A 216 -21.17 -16.84 -2.18
N PRO A 217 -20.50 -17.46 -3.17
CA PRO A 217 -19.36 -16.84 -3.85
C PRO A 217 -19.78 -15.60 -4.64
N LEU A 218 -18.98 -14.53 -4.52
CA LEU A 218 -19.17 -13.29 -5.26
C LEU A 218 -18.03 -13.10 -6.28
N PRO A 219 -18.32 -12.96 -7.59
CA PRO A 219 -17.27 -12.87 -8.59
C PRO A 219 -16.44 -11.58 -8.44
N ALA A 220 -15.12 -11.69 -8.58
CA ALA A 220 -14.22 -10.56 -8.62
C ALA A 220 -14.54 -9.60 -9.79
N GLY A 221 -14.32 -8.31 -9.60
CA GLY A 221 -14.65 -7.23 -10.54
C GLY A 221 -16.13 -6.85 -10.59
N ARG A 222 -17.01 -7.53 -9.86
CA ARG A 222 -18.44 -7.17 -9.81
C ARG A 222 -18.68 -6.04 -8.81
N VAL A 223 -19.56 -5.12 -9.21
CA VAL A 223 -20.05 -4.06 -8.33
C VAL A 223 -21.26 -4.56 -7.54
N LEU A 224 -21.19 -4.34 -6.24
CA LEU A 224 -22.20 -4.68 -5.26
C LEU A 224 -22.75 -3.41 -4.63
N ARG A 225 -24.04 -3.39 -4.30
CA ARG A 225 -24.59 -2.42 -3.36
C ARG A 225 -24.63 -3.05 -1.98
N ILE A 226 -24.06 -2.36 -1.00
CA ILE A 226 -24.01 -2.78 0.40
C ILE A 226 -24.85 -1.80 1.20
N ARG A 227 -25.75 -2.32 2.02
CA ARG A 227 -26.62 -1.55 2.88
C ARG A 227 -26.67 -2.12 4.28
N ASP A 228 -26.49 -1.26 5.26
CA ASP A 228 -26.93 -1.48 6.63
C ASP A 228 -27.60 -0.19 7.15
N HIS A 229 -27.79 -0.08 8.46
CA HIS A 229 -28.42 1.10 9.07
C HIS A 229 -27.47 2.31 9.22
N THR A 230 -26.17 2.12 9.02
CA THR A 230 -25.09 3.13 9.14
C THR A 230 -24.55 3.59 7.79
N ILE A 231 -24.64 2.77 6.73
CA ILE A 231 -24.04 3.03 5.41
C ILE A 231 -24.88 2.45 4.26
N ASP A 232 -24.95 3.21 3.17
CA ASP A 232 -25.35 2.76 1.83
C ASP A 232 -24.15 3.02 0.90
N ALA A 233 -23.63 1.98 0.26
CA ALA A 233 -22.38 2.06 -0.51
C ALA A 233 -22.40 1.18 -1.75
N LEU A 234 -21.61 1.57 -2.76
CA LEU A 234 -21.24 0.69 -3.87
C LEU A 234 -19.79 0.26 -3.72
N ALA A 235 -19.54 -1.03 -3.86
CA ALA A 235 -18.20 -1.60 -3.73
C ALA A 235 -17.92 -2.61 -4.85
N GLU A 236 -16.69 -2.61 -5.35
CA GLU A 236 -16.21 -3.58 -6.34
C GLU A 236 -15.51 -4.74 -5.62
N VAL A 237 -15.87 -5.98 -5.95
CA VAL A 237 -15.22 -7.16 -5.38
C VAL A 237 -13.78 -7.25 -5.89
N VAL A 238 -12.81 -7.18 -4.97
CA VAL A 238 -11.38 -7.34 -5.29
C VAL A 238 -11.00 -8.82 -5.22
N SER A 239 -11.46 -9.51 -4.18
CA SER A 239 -11.24 -10.94 -4.01
C SER A 239 -12.34 -11.58 -3.18
N CYS A 240 -12.57 -12.86 -3.44
CA CYS A 240 -13.51 -13.70 -2.72
C CYS A 240 -12.84 -15.05 -2.48
N HIS A 241 -12.74 -15.47 -1.22
CA HIS A 241 -12.11 -16.74 -0.83
C HIS A 241 -12.77 -17.30 0.43
N GLY A 242 -12.91 -18.62 0.54
CA GLY A 242 -13.51 -19.25 1.70
C GLY A 242 -14.02 -20.66 1.46
N HIS A 243 -14.57 -21.27 2.51
CA HIS A 243 -15.16 -22.62 2.47
C HIS A 243 -16.67 -22.57 2.25
N ALA A 244 -17.26 -23.67 1.80
CA ALA A 244 -18.61 -23.77 1.21
C ALA A 244 -19.77 -23.09 1.97
N SER A 245 -19.66 -22.86 3.28
CA SER A 245 -20.70 -22.20 4.08
C SER A 245 -20.47 -20.70 4.32
N GLN A 246 -19.25 -20.17 4.16
CA GLN A 246 -18.92 -18.75 4.30
C GLN A 246 -17.73 -18.33 3.44
N GLN A 247 -17.95 -17.30 2.63
CA GLN A 247 -16.98 -16.70 1.74
C GLN A 247 -16.53 -15.35 2.31
N LEU A 248 -15.23 -15.18 2.56
CA LEU A 248 -14.65 -13.88 2.88
C LEU A 248 -14.48 -13.07 1.61
N VAL A 249 -15.19 -11.96 1.55
CA VAL A 249 -15.19 -11.04 0.42
C VAL A 249 -14.44 -9.78 0.83
N HIS A 250 -13.44 -9.41 0.04
CA HIS A 250 -12.78 -8.12 0.12
C HIS A 250 -13.27 -7.24 -1.04
N ALA A 251 -13.77 -6.05 -0.72
CA ALA A 251 -14.30 -5.13 -1.71
C ALA A 251 -13.70 -3.73 -1.53
N ARG A 252 -13.50 -3.05 -2.66
CA ARG A 252 -13.07 -1.65 -2.72
C ARG A 252 -14.29 -0.75 -2.78
N LEU A 253 -14.33 0.29 -1.95
CA LEU A 253 -15.41 1.27 -1.98
C LEU A 253 -15.29 2.15 -3.23
N LEU A 254 -16.39 2.28 -3.99
CA LEU A 254 -16.52 3.19 -5.14
C LEU A 254 -17.29 4.45 -4.75
N THR A 255 -18.39 4.26 -4.04
CA THR A 255 -19.27 5.32 -3.53
C THR A 255 -19.74 4.94 -2.14
N ALA A 256 -19.96 5.93 -1.28
CA ALA A 256 -20.45 5.71 0.07
C ALA A 256 -21.29 6.89 0.55
N ARG A 257 -22.39 6.59 1.22
CA ARG A 257 -23.18 7.55 2.00
C ARG A 257 -23.36 6.98 3.39
N PHE A 258 -22.88 7.70 4.39
CA PHE A 258 -23.09 7.36 5.79
C PHE A 258 -24.45 7.91 6.24
N LEU A 259 -25.30 7.02 6.75
CA LEU A 259 -26.68 7.29 7.16
C LEU A 259 -26.77 7.69 8.64
N GLN A 260 -25.75 7.37 9.45
CA GLN A 260 -25.65 7.81 10.85
C GLN A 260 -24.31 8.52 11.13
N PRO A 261 -24.31 9.65 11.87
CA PRO A 261 -23.12 10.29 12.37
C PRO A 261 -22.67 9.64 13.70
N ARG A 262 -22.37 8.34 13.72
CA ARG A 262 -21.67 7.72 14.86
C ARG A 262 -20.18 7.66 14.56
N GLY A 263 -19.50 8.76 14.90
CA GLY A 263 -18.05 8.95 14.76
C GLY A 263 -17.71 10.28 14.11
N GLN A 264 -16.99 11.15 14.82
CA GLN A 264 -16.47 12.41 14.28
C GLN A 264 -15.53 12.13 13.10
N PHE A 265 -15.99 12.38 11.88
CA PHE A 265 -15.10 12.57 10.74
C PHE A 265 -14.63 14.03 10.78
N VAL A 266 -13.40 14.27 11.24
CA VAL A 266 -12.75 15.58 11.07
C VAL A 266 -12.10 15.58 9.70
N SER A 267 -12.78 16.21 8.73
CA SER A 267 -12.13 16.62 7.49
C SER A 267 -11.38 17.92 7.77
N THR A 268 -10.05 17.87 7.85
CA THR A 268 -9.24 19.09 7.78
C THR A 268 -9.07 19.44 6.30
N SER A 269 -9.88 20.36 5.81
CA SER A 269 -9.57 21.07 4.57
C SER A 269 -8.61 22.19 4.94
N ALA A 270 -7.37 22.14 4.44
CA ALA A 270 -6.40 23.24 4.52
C ALA A 270 -6.18 23.80 3.12
#